data_AF-A0A482W5D3-F1
#
_entry.id   AF-A0A482W5D3-F1
#
_cell.length_a   1.000
_cell.length_b   1.000
_cell.length_c   1.000
_cell.angle_alpha   90.00
_cell.angle_beta   90.00
_cell.angle_gamma   90.00
#
_symmetry.space_group_name_H-M   'P 1'
#
loop_
_entity.id
_entity.type
_entity.pdbx_description
1 polymer ?
#
loop_
_entity_poly.entity_id
_entity_poly.type
_entity_poly.pdbx_seq_one_letter_code
_entity_poly.pdbx_strand_id
1 'polypeptide(L)' 'MHSHTGERPYLCVYCNKGFTSPYSLKVHTRQHTNEKPYVCEYCPMAFPQKVSLMTHLKSKHNVS' A
#
# COMPACT_ATOMS: atom_id res chain seq x y z
N MET A 1 27.06 -19.44 2.50
CA MET A 1 25.76 -19.09 3.10
C MET A 1 25.48 -17.65 2.71
N HIS A 2 24.60 -17.42 1.73
CA HIS A 2 24.19 -16.06 1.38
C HIS A 2 23.20 -15.65 2.46
N SER A 3 23.70 -14.96 3.49
CA SER A 3 22.89 -14.48 4.60
C SER A 3 21.72 -13.67 4.03
N HIS A 4 20.50 -14.11 4.31
CA HIS A 4 19.33 -13.22 4.34
C HIS A 4 19.60 -12.18 5.44
N THR A 5 20.44 -11.17 5.17
CA THR A 5 20.52 -10.02 6.04
C THR A 5 19.15 -9.37 5.92
N GLY A 6 18.30 -9.58 6.92
CA GLY A 6 16.96 -9.00 7.00
C GLY A 6 17.01 -7.47 7.17
N GLU A 7 18.02 -6.83 6.59
CA GLU A 7 18.24 -5.40 6.63
C GLU A 7 17.05 -4.71 6.02
N ARG A 8 16.42 -3.91 6.88
CA ARG A 8 15.24 -3.14 6.60
C ARG A 8 15.60 -1.67 6.81
N PRO A 9 16.40 -1.09 5.90
CA PRO A 9 16.93 0.26 6.09
C PRO A 9 15.81 1.33 6.09
N TYR A 10 14.63 0.99 5.57
CA TYR A 10 13.49 1.90 5.49
C TYR A 10 12.59 1.71 6.71
N LEU A 11 12.73 2.58 7.72
CA LEU A 11 11.94 2.53 8.95
C LEU A 11 10.71 3.45 8.87
N CYS A 12 9.59 2.97 9.39
CA CYS A 12 8.38 3.76 9.53
C CYS A 12 8.50 4.75 10.68
N VAL A 13 8.29 6.03 10.42
CA VAL A 13 8.35 7.09 11.44
C VAL A 13 7.26 6.99 12.52
N TYR A 14 6.15 6.32 12.22
CA TYR A 14 5.00 6.20 13.15
C TYR A 14 5.09 5.00 14.09
N CYS A 15 5.69 3.90 13.65
CA CYS A 15 5.71 2.64 14.42
C CYS A 15 7.05 1.89 14.38
N ASN A 16 8.09 2.51 13.84
CA ASN A 16 9.45 2.00 13.68
C ASN A 16 9.57 0.65 12.94
N LYS A 17 8.51 0.23 12.25
CA LYS A 17 8.52 -1.00 11.44
C LYS A 17 9.46 -0.83 10.24
N GLY A 18 10.37 -1.78 10.06
CA GLY A 18 11.30 -1.78 8.95
C GLY A 18 10.78 -2.44 7.68
N PHE A 19 11.20 -1.91 6.54
CA PHE A 19 10.91 -2.40 5.19
C PHE A 19 12.19 -2.52 4.37
N THR A 20 12.17 -3.42 3.39
CA THR A 20 13.29 -3.67 2.47
C THR A 20 13.31 -2.71 1.28
N SER A 21 12.22 -1.98 1.05
CA SER A 21 12.12 -1.00 -0.04
C SER A 21 11.38 0.27 0.41
N PRO A 22 11.71 1.44 -0.20
CA PRO A 22 11.03 2.69 0.11
C PRO A 22 9.58 2.67 -0.37
N TYR A 23 9.27 1.93 -1.45
CA TYR A 23 7.90 1.74 -1.93
C TYR A 23 7.04 1.01 -0.89
N SER A 24 7.55 -0.08 -0.32
CA SER A 24 6.86 -0.82 0.74
C SER A 24 6.62 0.05 1.98
N LEU A 25 7.61 0.85 2.37
CA LEU A 25 7.45 1.84 3.45
C LEU A 25 6.37 2.87 3.11
N LYS A 26 6.41 3.49 1.92
CA LYS A 26 5.43 4.49 1.48
C LYS A 26 3.99 3.95 1.44
N VAL A 27 3.82 2.71 0.99
CA VAL A 27 2.50 2.07 1.00
C VAL A 27 2.03 1.80 2.43
N HIS A 28 2.95 1.41 3.32
CA HIS A 28 2.64 1.22 4.73
C HIS A 28 2.28 2.53 5.44
N THR A 29 2.97 3.64 5.17
CA THR A 29 2.69 4.93 5.84
C THR A 29 1.28 5.44 5.58
N ARG A 30 0.67 5.08 4.44
CA ARG A 30 -0.74 5.36 4.14
C ARG A 30 -1.73 4.76 5.15
N GLN A 31 -1.34 3.70 5.86
CA GLN A 31 -2.15 3.11 6.93
C GLN A 31 -2.22 4.00 8.17
N HIS A 32 -1.20 4.83 8.39
CA HIS A 32 -1.17 5.78 9.51
C HIS A 32 -1.87 7.09 9.15
N THR A 33 -1.66 7.58 7.93
CA THR A 33 -2.25 8.85 7.47
C THR A 33 -3.68 8.71 6.95
N ASN A 34 -4.19 7.49 6.80
CA ASN A 34 -5.46 7.17 6.12
C ASN A 34 -5.54 7.72 4.69
N GLU A 35 -4.40 8.02 4.06
CA GLU A 35 -4.34 8.53 2.70
C GLU A 35 -4.79 7.45 1.71
N LYS A 36 -5.81 7.80 0.91
CA LYS A 36 -6.41 6.91 -0.09
C LYS A 36 -6.40 7.59 -1.45
N PRO A 37 -5.26 7.63 -2.14
CA PRO A 37 -5.12 8.39 -3.38
C PRO A 37 -5.83 7.74 -4.57
N TYR A 38 -6.25 6.48 -4.47
CA TYR A 38 -6.91 5.77 -5.57
C TYR A 38 -8.42 5.79 -5.36
N VAL A 39 -9.10 6.71 -6.03
CA VAL A 39 -10.55 6.87 -5.97
C VAL A 39 -11.22 6.01 -7.04
N CYS A 40 -12.33 5.36 -6.68
CA CYS A 40 -13.17 4.67 -7.65
C CYS A 40 -13.97 5.70 -8.45
N GLU A 41 -14.00 5.56 -9.77
CA GLU A 41 -14.73 6.48 -10.65
C GLU A 41 -16.26 6.23 -10.61
N TYR A 42 -16.68 5.06 -10.13
CA TYR A 42 -18.08 4.65 -10.12
C TYR A 42 -18.75 4.77 -8.74
N CYS A 43 -17.99 5.00 -7.67
CA CYS A 43 -18.51 5.12 -6.31
C CYS A 43 -17.57 5.95 -5.41
N PRO A 44 -18.02 6.47 -4.25
CA PRO A 44 -17.19 7.30 -3.38
C PRO A 44 -16.12 6.54 -2.59
N MET A 45 -15.84 5.28 -2.93
CA MET A 45 -14.79 4.50 -2.26
C MET A 45 -13.40 4.91 -2.75
N ALA A 46 -12.49 5.08 -1.81
CA ALA A 46 -11.08 5.32 -2.07
C ALA A 46 -10.21 4.24 -1.41
N PHE A 47 -9.07 3.95 -2.03
CA PHE A 47 -8.18 2.86 -1.65
C PHE A 47 -6.74 3.37 -1.46
N PRO A 48 -5.97 2.76 -0.54
CA PRO A 48 -4.57 3.13 -0.30
C PRO A 48 -3.61 2.57 -1.37
N GLN A 49 -4.06 1.61 -2.19
CA GLN A 49 -3.25 0.94 -3.21
C GLN A 49 -4.03 0.74 -4.52
N LYS A 50 -3.32 0.80 -5.65
CA LYS A 50 -3.88 0.55 -6.98
C LYS A 50 -4.46 -0.87 -7.09
N VAL A 51 -3.76 -1.87 -6.55
CA VAL A 51 -4.24 -3.27 -6.58
C VAL A 51 -5.59 -3.42 -5.87
N SER A 52 -5.78 -2.74 -4.74
CA SER A 52 -7.05 -2.75 -4.01
C SER A 52 -8.18 -2.11 -4.82
N LEU A 53 -7.90 -0.98 -5.49
CA LEU A 53 -8.86 -0.37 -6.42
C LEU A 53 -9.19 -1.31 -7.58
N MET A 54 -8.20 -1.95 -8.21
CA MET A 54 -8.43 -2.86 -9.34
C MET A 54 -9.28 -4.07 -8.93
N THR A 55 -9.00 -4.67 -7.77
CA THR A 55 -9.82 -5.78 -7.25
C THR A 55 -11.25 -5.32 -6.95
N HIS A 56 -11.41 -4.11 -6.41
CA HIS A 56 -12.72 -3.50 -6.20
C HIS A 56 -13.45 -3.28 -7.53
N LEU A 57 -12.80 -2.68 -8.53
CA LEU A 57 -13.38 -2.45 -9.85
C LEU A 57 -13.80 -3.75 -10.53
N LYS A 58 -12.97 -4.81 -10.46
CA LYS A 58 -13.30 -6.12 -11.03
C LYS A 58 -14.46 -6.80 -10.32
N SER A 59 -14.57 -6.69 -9.00
CA SER A 59 -15.59 -7.42 -8.22
C SER A 59 -16.89 -6.64 -7.97
N LYS A 60 -16.84 -5.30 -7.99
CA LYS A 60 -17.99 -4.42 -7.70
C LYS A 60 -18.52 -3.71 -8.94
N HIS A 61 -17.68 -3.49 -9.94
CA HIS A 61 -18.04 -2.78 -11.16
C HIS A 61 -17.82 -3.62 -12.43
N ASN A 62 -17.29 -4.85 -12.30
CA ASN A 62 -16.98 -5.77 -13.40
C ASN A 62 -16.14 -5.12 -14.52
N VAL A 63 -15.28 -4.17 -14.16
CA VAL A 63 -14.38 -3.49 -15.10
C VAL A 63 -13.13 -4.36 -15.29
N SER A 64 -12.88 -4.79 -16.54
CA SER A 64 -11.71 -5.60 -16.92
C SER A 64 -10.51 -4.75 -17.29
#